data_AF-A0A935AUK3-F1
#
_entry.id   AF-A0A935AUK3-F1
#
_cell.length_a   1.000
_cell.length_b   1.000
_cell.length_c   1.000
_cell.angle_alpha   90.00
_cell.angle_beta   90.00
_cell.angle_gamma   90.00
#
_symmetry.space_group_name_H-M   'P 1'
#
loop_
_entity.id
_entity.type
_entity.pdbx_description
1 polymer ?
#
loop_
_entity_poly.entity_id
_entity_poly.type
_entity_poly.pdbx_seq_one_letter_code
_entity_poly.pdbx_strand_id
1 'polypeptide(L)'
;MNRLPPENATIRALRSAVALQLARFAMRLGTTQVAIAKRLGLPQPTVSKILNGHVSDISLELLIRAAARAGLPMTLQTGRVPQEAGAFVSSTASRSHRTSRSRLAEKAHDDLIRSMNGLTPTERLQAFVEHNQLMGALYEAGRNAEAHRLRTAAQKS
;
A
#
# COMPACT_ATOMS: atom_id res chain seq x y z
N MET A 1 31.17 7.61 0.01
CA MET A 1 29.72 7.26 -0.07
C MET A 1 29.31 6.56 1.22
N ASN A 2 28.57 7.22 2.10
CA ASN A 2 28.17 6.65 3.39
C ASN A 2 26.96 5.71 3.18
N ARG A 3 27.19 4.39 3.12
CA ARG A 3 26.08 3.41 3.07
C ARG A 3 25.39 3.39 4.44
N LEU A 4 24.14 3.81 4.48
CA LEU A 4 23.30 3.66 5.67
C LEU A 4 23.19 2.17 6.04
N PRO A 5 23.14 1.82 7.34
CA PRO A 5 22.84 0.46 7.78
C PRO A 5 21.58 -0.08 7.07
N PRO A 6 21.54 -1.38 6.71
CA PRO A 6 20.44 -1.94 5.92
C PRO A 6 19.05 -1.65 6.51
N GLU A 7 18.91 -1.73 7.84
CA GLU A 7 17.68 -1.40 8.58
C GLU A 7 17.22 0.04 8.34
N ASN A 8 18.13 1.01 8.42
CA ASN A 8 17.85 2.43 8.21
C ASN A 8 17.52 2.73 6.75
N ALA A 9 18.12 1.98 5.83
CA ALA A 9 17.79 2.07 4.41
C ALA A 9 16.39 1.53 4.10
N THR A 10 16.01 0.40 4.71
CA THR A 10 14.65 -0.18 4.60
C THR A 10 13.60 0.76 5.18
N ILE A 11 13.84 1.33 6.37
CA ILE A 11 12.92 2.32 6.96
C ILE A 11 12.80 3.56 6.06
N ARG A 12 13.91 4.03 5.48
CA ARG A 12 13.89 5.14 4.52
C ARG A 12 13.06 4.81 3.27
N ALA A 13 13.22 3.62 2.71
CA ALA A 13 12.46 3.18 1.56
C ALA A 13 10.95 3.11 1.86
N LEU A 14 10.57 2.48 2.99
CA LEU A 14 9.18 2.43 3.43
C LEU A 14 8.58 3.82 3.66
N ARG A 15 9.33 4.72 4.29
CA ARG A 15 8.90 6.10 4.53
C ARG A 15 8.57 6.81 3.22
N SER A 16 9.49 6.75 2.25
CA SER A 16 9.27 7.32 0.92
C SER A 16 8.07 6.68 0.21
N ALA A 17 7.91 5.36 0.31
CA ALA A 17 6.81 4.64 -0.32
C ALA A 17 5.44 5.02 0.28
N VAL A 18 5.30 5.04 1.61
CA VAL A 18 4.04 5.44 2.27
C VAL A 18 3.70 6.89 1.96
N ALA A 19 4.69 7.79 2.03
CA ALA A 19 4.48 9.20 1.72
C ALA A 19 4.03 9.40 0.26
N LEU A 20 4.58 8.64 -0.69
CA LEU A 20 4.14 8.68 -2.09
C LEU A 20 2.66 8.27 -2.23
N GLN A 21 2.22 7.23 -1.51
CA GLN A 21 0.80 6.82 -1.54
C GLN A 21 -0.12 7.90 -0.94
N LEU A 22 0.31 8.56 0.14
CA LEU A 22 -0.40 9.68 0.73
C LEU A 22 -0.47 10.89 -0.20
N ALA A 23 0.64 11.23 -0.87
CA ALA A 23 0.67 12.32 -1.86
C ALA A 23 -0.29 12.02 -3.03
N ARG A 24 -0.27 10.80 -3.56
CA ARG A 24 -1.21 10.35 -4.61
C ARG A 24 -2.66 10.42 -4.16
N PHE A 25 -2.95 10.02 -2.92
CA PHE A 25 -4.28 10.17 -2.36
C PHE A 25 -4.69 11.64 -2.25
N ALA A 26 -3.83 12.49 -1.71
CA ALA A 26 -4.09 13.92 -1.55
C ALA A 26 -4.36 14.61 -2.90
N MET A 27 -3.57 14.31 -3.94
CA MET A 27 -3.79 14.85 -5.29
C MET A 27 -5.15 14.46 -5.88
N ARG A 28 -5.64 13.24 -5.61
CA ARG A 28 -6.97 12.79 -6.07
C ARG A 28 -8.13 13.52 -5.40
N LEU A 29 -7.91 14.19 -4.26
CA LEU A 29 -8.96 14.94 -3.58
C LEU A 29 -9.29 16.28 -4.26
N GLY A 30 -8.40 16.80 -5.10
CA GLY A 30 -8.62 18.05 -5.83
C GLY A 30 -8.92 19.26 -4.93
N THR A 31 -8.42 19.25 -3.69
CA THR A 31 -8.74 20.26 -2.66
C THR A 31 -7.48 20.95 -2.12
N THR A 32 -7.66 21.95 -1.24
CA THR A 32 -6.57 22.74 -0.69
C THR A 32 -5.71 21.93 0.28
N GLN A 33 -4.45 22.35 0.47
CA GLN A 33 -3.55 21.73 1.45
C GLN A 33 -4.12 21.73 2.88
N VAL A 34 -4.89 22.77 3.25
CA VAL A 34 -5.54 22.87 4.57
C VAL A 34 -6.63 21.80 4.73
N ALA A 35 -7.43 21.54 3.70
CA ALA A 35 -8.43 20.49 3.72
C ALA A 35 -7.78 19.09 3.75
N ILE A 36 -6.68 18.90 3.00
CA ILE A 36 -5.88 17.67 3.04
C ILE A 36 -5.31 17.45 4.45
N ALA A 37 -4.75 18.49 5.07
CA ALA A 37 -4.19 18.46 6.42
C ALA A 37 -5.22 17.98 7.46
N LYS A 38 -6.43 18.55 7.43
CA LYS A 38 -7.53 18.12 8.30
C LYS A 38 -7.88 16.64 8.07
N ARG A 39 -7.99 16.21 6.81
CA ARG A 39 -8.36 14.83 6.47
C ARG A 39 -7.29 13.80 6.87
N LEU A 40 -6.02 14.15 6.68
CA LEU A 40 -4.89 13.28 7.06
C LEU A 40 -4.56 13.35 8.56
N GLY A 41 -5.13 14.32 9.30
CA GLY A 41 -4.78 14.57 10.69
C GLY A 41 -3.32 15.01 10.85
N LEU A 42 -2.81 15.78 9.88
CA LEU A 42 -1.43 16.25 9.83
C LEU A 42 -1.38 17.77 9.85
N PRO A 43 -0.32 18.38 10.41
CA PRO A 43 -0.05 19.80 10.21
C PRO A 43 0.12 20.13 8.72
N GLN A 44 -0.35 21.31 8.28
CA GLN A 44 -0.18 21.77 6.89
C GLN A 44 1.30 21.76 6.42
N PRO A 45 2.30 22.15 7.23
CA PRO A 45 3.70 22.03 6.83
C PRO A 45 4.12 20.60 6.53
N THR A 46 3.61 19.63 7.30
CA THR A 46 3.87 18.20 7.08
C THR A 46 3.23 17.72 5.77
N VAL A 47 2.01 18.18 5.46
CA VAL A 47 1.37 17.90 4.15
C VAL A 47 2.20 18.48 3.00
N SER A 48 2.66 19.72 3.12
CA SER A 48 3.52 20.35 2.11
C SER A 48 4.82 19.55 1.90
N LYS A 49 5.48 19.14 2.99
CA LYS A 49 6.66 18.26 2.92
C LYS A 49 6.36 16.94 2.19
N ILE A 50 5.23 16.29 2.46
CA ILE A 50 4.82 15.04 1.79
C ILE A 50 4.60 15.28 0.29
N LEU A 51 3.88 16.34 -0.08
CA LEU A 51 3.59 16.66 -1.49
C LEU A 51 4.86 16.99 -2.29
N ASN A 52 5.85 17.59 -1.63
CA ASN A 52 7.15 17.93 -2.23
C ASN A 52 8.20 16.81 -2.10
N GLY A 53 7.84 15.65 -1.52
CA GLY A 53 8.76 14.52 -1.35
C GLY A 53 9.84 14.70 -0.26
N HIS A 54 9.76 15.76 0.55
CA HIS A 54 10.68 16.05 1.65
C HIS A 54 10.31 15.27 2.92
N VAL A 55 10.50 13.96 2.87
CA VAL A 55 9.94 13.07 3.90
C VAL A 55 10.94 12.58 4.92
N SER A 56 12.25 12.79 4.74
CA SER A 56 13.32 12.22 5.57
C SER A 56 13.11 12.37 7.08
N ASP A 57 12.57 13.50 7.52
CA ASP A 57 12.37 13.83 8.95
C ASP A 57 11.00 13.41 9.50
N ILE A 58 10.13 12.85 8.65
CA ILE A 58 8.79 12.42 9.04
C ILE A 58 8.87 10.98 9.54
N SER A 59 8.35 10.68 10.73
CA SER A 59 8.38 9.29 11.20
C SER A 59 7.50 8.39 10.34
N LEU A 60 7.95 7.14 10.12
CA LEU A 60 7.16 6.14 9.40
C LEU A 60 5.82 5.87 10.11
N GLU A 61 5.84 5.84 11.45
CA GLU A 61 4.64 5.71 12.29
C GLU A 61 3.61 6.82 12.03
N LEU A 62 4.05 8.09 11.92
CA LEU A 62 3.16 9.21 11.62
C LEU A 62 2.50 9.05 10.24
N LEU A 63 3.26 8.61 9.23
CA LEU A 63 2.74 8.35 7.90
C LEU A 63 1.72 7.19 7.90
N ILE A 64 2.00 6.11 8.64
CA ILE A 64 1.07 4.98 8.77
C ILE A 64 -0.23 5.43 9.45
N ARG A 65 -0.16 6.23 10.54
CA ARG A 65 -1.36 6.80 11.18
C ARG A 65 -2.16 7.68 10.23
N ALA A 66 -1.50 8.51 9.43
CA ALA A 66 -2.17 9.34 8.43
C ALA A 66 -2.87 8.49 7.36
N ALA A 67 -2.24 7.41 6.89
CA ALA A 67 -2.83 6.49 5.93
C ALA A 67 -4.05 5.75 6.50
N ALA A 68 -3.95 5.25 7.74
CA ALA A 68 -5.06 4.61 8.43
C ALA A 68 -6.25 5.57 8.61
N ARG A 69 -5.99 6.80 9.04
CA ARG A 69 -7.02 7.86 9.19
C ARG A 69 -7.67 8.22 7.86
N ALA A 70 -6.90 8.19 6.77
CA ALA A 70 -7.40 8.44 5.43
C ALA A 70 -8.24 7.28 4.86
N GLY A 71 -8.30 6.13 5.55
CA GLY A 71 -8.93 4.92 5.05
C GLY A 71 -8.20 4.34 3.85
N LEU A 72 -6.86 4.47 3.81
CA LEU A 72 -6.04 3.89 2.74
C LEU A 72 -5.67 2.44 3.08
N PRO A 73 -6.30 1.43 2.45
CA PRO A 73 -5.89 0.04 2.65
C PRO A 73 -4.53 -0.18 1.98
N MET A 74 -3.47 -0.25 2.77
CA MET A 74 -2.11 -0.43 2.27
C MET A 74 -1.39 -1.59 2.95
N THR A 75 -0.58 -2.29 2.15
CA THR A 75 0.33 -3.33 2.60
C THR A 75 1.75 -2.78 2.56
N LEU A 76 2.50 -2.95 3.65
CA LEU A 76 3.91 -2.61 3.72
C LEU A 76 4.73 -3.90 3.66
N GLN A 77 5.83 -3.89 2.91
CA GLN A 77 6.74 -5.03 2.80
C GLN A 77 8.18 -4.57 3.00
N THR A 78 8.90 -5.26 3.88
CA THR A 78 10.35 -5.15 4.06
C THR A 78 10.99 -6.27 3.24
N GLY A 79 11.37 -6.00 1.99
CA GLY A 79 12.02 -7.02 1.16
C GLY A 79 13.40 -7.43 1.69
N ARG A 80 14.12 -8.29 0.95
CA ARG A 80 15.46 -8.79 1.32
C ARG A 80 16.52 -7.69 1.26
N VAL A 81 16.27 -6.68 0.42
CA VAL A 81 17.09 -5.47 0.30
C VAL A 81 16.20 -4.23 0.40
N PRO A 82 16.74 -3.07 0.82
CA PRO A 82 15.97 -1.83 0.95
C PRO A 82 15.19 -1.42 -0.30
N GLN A 83 15.70 -1.74 -1.49
CA GLN A 83 15.07 -1.44 -2.78
C GLN A 83 13.82 -2.29 -3.05
N GLU A 84 13.72 -3.46 -2.41
CA GLU A 84 12.52 -4.31 -2.46
C GLU A 84 11.47 -3.86 -1.44
N ALA A 85 11.81 -2.96 -0.51
CA ALA A 85 10.85 -2.46 0.47
C ALA A 85 9.85 -1.47 -0.17
N GLY A 86 8.57 -1.62 0.15
CA GLY A 86 7.53 -0.85 -0.52
C GLY A 86 6.23 -0.76 0.27
N ALA A 87 5.36 0.15 -0.19
CA ALA A 87 4.01 0.34 0.31
C ALA A 87 3.05 0.33 -0.88
N PHE A 88 2.10 -0.60 -0.85
CA PHE A 88 1.19 -0.88 -1.94
C PHE A 88 -0.25 -0.66 -1.47
N VAL A 89 -0.99 0.22 -2.16
CA VAL A 89 -2.43 0.38 -1.90
C VAL A 89 -3.14 -0.78 -2.56
N SER A 90 -3.99 -1.50 -1.81
CA SER A 90 -4.77 -2.61 -2.35
C SER A 90 -5.72 -2.09 -3.43
N SER A 91 -5.37 -2.34 -4.69
CA SER A 91 -6.10 -1.86 -5.86
C SER A 91 -7.37 -2.67 -6.13
N THR A 92 -7.65 -3.72 -5.34
CA THR A 92 -8.89 -4.50 -5.40
C THR A 92 -10.14 -3.64 -5.15
N ALA A 93 -10.01 -2.48 -4.50
CA ALA A 93 -11.12 -1.53 -4.34
C ALA A 93 -11.26 -0.50 -5.50
N SER A 94 -10.22 -0.28 -6.32
CA SER A 94 -10.18 0.86 -7.25
C SER A 94 -10.56 0.52 -8.69
N ARG A 95 -10.63 -0.76 -9.08
CA ARG A 95 -11.21 -1.16 -10.38
C ARG A 95 -12.72 -1.36 -10.34
N SER A 96 -13.31 -1.50 -9.15
CA SER A 96 -14.76 -1.71 -8.97
C SER A 96 -15.59 -0.43 -8.78
N HIS A 97 -14.96 0.75 -8.63
CA HIS A 97 -15.70 2.00 -8.38
C HIS A 97 -16.44 2.57 -9.62
N ARG A 98 -16.44 1.86 -10.76
CA ARG A 98 -17.28 2.19 -11.93
C ARG A 98 -18.54 1.34 -12.06
N THR A 99 -18.78 0.38 -11.18
CA THR A 99 -20.03 -0.38 -11.18
C THR A 99 -20.57 -0.43 -9.76
N SER A 100 -21.72 0.21 -9.55
CA SER A 100 -22.60 0.17 -8.38
C SER A 100 -22.20 -0.86 -7.34
N ARG A 101 -21.81 -0.40 -6.14
CA ARG A 101 -21.52 -1.26 -4.98
C ARG A 101 -22.73 -2.17 -4.75
N SER A 102 -22.54 -3.47 -4.98
CA SER A 102 -23.56 -4.48 -4.75
C SER A 102 -23.75 -4.65 -3.24
N ARG A 103 -24.99 -4.60 -2.75
CA ARG A 103 -25.31 -4.86 -1.34
C ARG A 103 -24.77 -6.21 -0.85
N LEU A 104 -24.65 -7.20 -1.74
CA LEU A 104 -24.04 -8.50 -1.43
C LEU A 104 -22.54 -8.38 -1.15
N ALA A 105 -21.82 -7.55 -1.92
CA ALA A 105 -20.39 -7.33 -1.72
C ALA A 105 -20.10 -6.52 -0.45
N GLU A 106 -20.98 -5.57 -0.10
CA GLU A 106 -20.89 -4.84 1.17
C GLU A 106 -21.14 -5.75 2.37
N LYS A 107 -22.22 -6.56 2.32
CA LYS A 107 -22.49 -7.54 3.38
C LYS A 107 -21.33 -8.54 3.53
N ALA A 108 -20.80 -9.06 2.43
CA ALA A 108 -19.65 -9.97 2.47
C ALA A 108 -18.41 -9.29 3.08
N HIS A 109 -18.19 -8.01 2.81
CA HIS A 109 -17.10 -7.24 3.40
C HIS A 109 -17.30 -7.05 4.92
N ASP A 110 -18.50 -6.67 5.35
CA ASP A 110 -18.82 -6.48 6.77
C ASP A 110 -18.75 -7.79 7.56
N ASP A 111 -19.22 -8.89 6.98
CA ASP A 111 -19.13 -10.24 7.57
C ASP A 111 -17.67 -10.70 7.68
N LEU A 112 -16.82 -10.34 6.71
CA LEU A 112 -15.39 -10.64 6.73
C LEU A 112 -14.67 -9.82 7.81
N ILE A 113 -14.97 -8.53 7.95
CA ILE A 113 -14.43 -7.68 9.05
C ILE A 113 -14.84 -8.23 10.42
N ARG A 114 -16.11 -8.62 10.57
CA ARG A 114 -16.61 -9.20 11.82
C ARG A 114 -15.90 -10.51 12.15
N SER A 115 -15.70 -11.37 11.15
CA SER A 115 -14.96 -12.63 11.31
C SER A 115 -13.51 -12.37 11.71
N MET A 116 -12.84 -11.38 11.09
CA MET A 116 -11.47 -10.99 11.45
C MET A 116 -11.32 -10.51 12.90
N ASN A 117 -12.36 -9.89 13.47
CA ASN A 117 -12.37 -9.46 14.87
C ASN A 117 -12.55 -10.63 15.86
N GLY A 118 -13.03 -11.79 15.40
CA GLY A 118 -13.15 -13.01 16.20
C GLY A 118 -11.91 -13.90 16.19
N LEU A 119 -10.92 -13.62 15.33
CA LEU A 119 -9.71 -14.42 15.22
C LEU A 119 -8.76 -14.16 16.40
N THR A 120 -8.21 -15.25 16.95
CA THR A 120 -7.11 -15.18 17.90
C THR A 120 -5.85 -14.58 17.25
N PRO A 121 -4.89 -14.04 18.02
CA PRO A 121 -3.64 -13.52 17.46
C PRO A 121 -2.90 -14.51 16.55
N THR A 122 -2.92 -15.79 16.88
CA THR A 122 -2.30 -16.88 16.08
C THR A 122 -3.03 -17.13 14.78
N GLU A 123 -4.36 -17.18 14.78
CA GLU A 123 -5.15 -17.36 13.55
C GLU A 123 -5.03 -16.15 12.62
N ARG A 124 -4.94 -14.94 13.17
CA ARG A 124 -4.67 -13.73 12.37
C ARG A 124 -3.32 -13.78 11.68
N LEU A 125 -2.27 -14.23 12.40
CA LEU A 125 -0.94 -14.40 11.83
C LEU A 125 -0.95 -15.44 10.71
N GLN A 126 -1.64 -16.57 10.92
CA GLN A 126 -1.73 -17.62 9.93
C GLN A 126 -2.46 -17.15 8.66
N ALA A 127 -3.64 -16.53 8.80
CA ALA A 127 -4.39 -15.98 7.67
C ALA A 127 -3.56 -14.94 6.89
N PHE A 128 -2.75 -14.13 7.59
CA PHE A 128 -1.86 -13.17 6.95
C PHE A 128 -0.71 -13.84 6.18
N VAL A 129 -0.11 -14.90 6.73
CA VAL A 129 0.94 -15.68 6.04
C VAL A 129 0.38 -16.35 4.79
N GLU A 130 -0.77 -17.01 4.89
CA GLU A 130 -1.45 -17.65 3.76
C GLU A 130 -1.78 -16.63 2.65
N HIS A 131 -2.29 -15.45 3.04
CA HIS A 131 -2.54 -14.37 2.09
C HIS A 131 -1.27 -13.92 1.36
N ASN A 132 -0.15 -13.71 2.08
CA ASN A 132 1.09 -13.29 1.44
C ASN A 132 1.67 -14.37 0.52
N GLN A 133 1.57 -15.64 0.89
CA GLN A 133 1.98 -16.76 0.04
C GLN A 133 1.16 -16.80 -1.24
N LEU A 134 -0.17 -16.64 -1.15
CA LEU A 134 -1.05 -16.57 -2.31
C LEU A 134 -0.67 -15.39 -3.22
N MET A 135 -0.43 -14.21 -2.64
CA MET A 135 -0.02 -13.03 -3.42
C MET A 135 1.32 -13.24 -4.11
N GLY A 136 2.28 -13.91 -3.47
CA GLY A 136 3.54 -14.32 -4.08
C GLY A 136 3.33 -15.25 -5.28
N ALA A 137 2.52 -16.30 -5.10
CA ALA A 137 2.20 -17.26 -6.16
C ALA A 137 1.50 -16.60 -7.36
N LEU A 138 0.55 -15.70 -7.11
CA LEU A 138 -0.13 -14.94 -8.17
C LEU A 138 0.85 -14.05 -8.96
N TYR A 139 1.80 -13.41 -8.26
CA TYR A 139 2.81 -12.59 -8.90
C TYR A 139 3.73 -13.43 -9.80
N GLU A 140 4.19 -14.59 -9.33
CA GLU A 140 5.00 -15.53 -10.10
C GLU A 140 4.24 -16.08 -11.32
N ALA A 141 3.00 -16.50 -11.13
CA ALA A 141 2.14 -16.96 -12.23
C ALA A 141 1.95 -15.86 -13.29
N GLY A 142 1.74 -14.61 -12.86
CA GLY A 142 1.65 -13.45 -13.75
C GLY A 142 2.94 -13.21 -14.54
N ARG A 143 4.12 -13.28 -13.90
CA ARG A 143 5.40 -13.15 -14.59
C ARG A 143 5.64 -14.28 -15.60
N ASN A 144 5.29 -15.51 -15.24
CA ASN A 144 5.46 -16.66 -16.11
C ASN A 144 4.54 -16.57 -17.34
N ALA A 145 3.29 -16.14 -17.15
CA ALA A 145 2.36 -15.90 -18.24
C ALA A 145 2.87 -14.80 -19.19
N GLU A 146 3.46 -13.73 -18.66
CA GLU A 146 4.00 -12.64 -19.47
C GLU A 146 5.29 -13.05 -20.21
N ALA A 147 6.20 -13.77 -19.55
CA ALA A 147 7.39 -14.32 -20.20
C ALA A 147 7.03 -15.30 -21.33
N HIS A 148 5.97 -16.10 -21.15
CA HIS A 148 5.45 -16.99 -22.17
C HIS A 148 4.91 -16.21 -23.38
N ARG A 149 4.16 -15.12 -23.17
CA ARG A 149 3.67 -14.24 -24.24
C ARG A 149 4.80 -13.61 -25.04
N LEU A 150 5.83 -13.09 -24.37
CA LEU A 150 6.97 -12.45 -25.04
C LEU A 150 7.76 -13.44 -25.89
N ARG A 151 7.97 -14.68 -25.40
CA ARG A 151 8.61 -15.75 -26.18
C ARG A 151 7.79 -16.17 -27.41
N THR A 152 6.48 -16.29 -27.26
CA THR A 152 5.59 -16.62 -28.38
C THR A 152 5.46 -15.49 -29.41
N ALA A 153 5.61 -14.23 -28.99
CA ALA A 153 5.67 -13.09 -29.91
C ALA A 153 7.00 -13.05 -30.69
N ALA A 154 8.12 -13.35 -30.03
CA ALA A 154 9.45 -13.37 -30.66
C ALA A 154 9.66 -14.53 -31.65
N GLN A 155 8.97 -15.66 -31.49
CA GLN A 155 9.00 -16.79 -32.43
C GLN A 155 8.13 -16.61 -33.68
N LYS A 156 7.28 -15.56 -33.72
CA LYS A 156 6.39 -15.24 -34.84
C LYS A 156 6.88 -14.06 -35.69
N SER A 157 8.06 -13.51 -35.39
CA SER A 157 8.78 -12.49 -36.18
C SER A 157 9.98 -13.13 -36.85
#